data_AF-A0A0B2RAQ5-F1
#
_entry.id   AF-A0A0B2RAQ5-F1
#
_cell.length_a   1.000
_cell.length_b   1.000
_cell.length_c   1.000
_cell.angle_alpha   90.00
_cell.angle_beta   90.00
_cell.angle_gamma   90.00
#
_symmetry.space_group_name_H-M   'P 1'
#
loop_
_entity.id
_entity.type
_entity.pdbx_description
1 polymer ?
#
loop_
_entity_poly.entity_id
_entity_poly.type
_entity_poly.pdbx_seq_one_letter_code
_entity_poly.pdbx_strand_id
1 'polypeptide(L)'
;MHKVQVGIAFDRAFFLQLAGNYIAIKDIRDADPYLYTSCKQILDMDADLIDSDALGLTFVREVEELGQRKVVELCPGGKNLAVNSKNRDKYVDLLIQDHFVTSISEQVSHFAKGFADILSNSKLQQYFFQSLDLEDLDTMLHGSVAMFSL
;
A
#
# COMPACT_ATOMS: atom_id res chain seq x y z
N MET A 1 1.95 29.49 -11.22
CA MET A 1 1.88 28.09 -11.69
C MET A 1 2.31 28.03 -13.13
N HIS A 2 3.40 27.32 -13.44
CA HIS A 2 3.80 27.03 -14.81
C HIS A 2 2.91 25.91 -15.36
N LYS A 3 2.38 26.05 -16.58
CA LYS A 3 1.58 25.01 -17.25
C LYS A 3 2.50 23.97 -17.89
N VAL A 4 3.14 23.15 -17.06
CA VAL A 4 4.00 22.04 -17.49
C VAL A 4 3.28 20.73 -17.17
N GLN A 5 3.14 19.86 -18.16
CA GLN A 5 2.57 18.53 -17.98
C GLN A 5 3.58 17.62 -17.29
N VAL A 6 3.12 16.89 -16.27
CA VAL A 6 3.97 15.99 -15.48
C VAL A 6 3.86 14.56 -16.01
N GLY A 7 2.67 14.13 -16.45
CA GLY A 7 2.47 12.82 -17.11
C GLY A 7 2.66 11.63 -16.18
N ILE A 8 2.34 11.80 -14.89
CA ILE A 8 2.47 10.76 -13.85
C ILE A 8 1.06 10.43 -13.33
N ALA A 9 0.76 9.13 -13.21
CA ALA A 9 -0.38 8.63 -12.47
C ALA A 9 0.09 8.03 -11.14
N PHE A 10 -0.72 8.19 -10.10
CA PHE A 10 -0.48 7.54 -8.82
C PHE A 10 -1.31 6.28 -8.71
N ASP A 11 -0.75 5.24 -8.09
CA ASP A 11 -1.57 4.11 -7.70
C ASP A 11 -2.52 4.52 -6.56
N ARG A 12 -3.60 3.77 -6.43
CA ARG A 12 -4.66 4.06 -5.47
C ARG A 12 -4.17 3.98 -4.02
N ALA A 13 -3.25 3.07 -3.70
CA ALA A 13 -2.73 2.93 -2.35
C ALA A 13 -1.89 4.16 -1.95
N PHE A 14 -1.03 4.66 -2.84
CA PHE A 14 -0.24 5.86 -2.59
C PHE A 14 -1.12 7.11 -2.46
N PHE A 15 -2.12 7.28 -3.32
CA PHE A 15 -3.06 8.39 -3.22
C PHE A 15 -3.80 8.43 -1.87
N LEU A 16 -4.31 7.27 -1.44
CA LEU A 16 -5.00 7.16 -0.16
C LEU A 16 -4.08 7.47 1.01
N GLN A 17 -2.81 7.10 0.96
CA GLN A 17 -1.84 7.47 1.99
C GLN A 17 -1.65 8.99 2.09
N LEU A 18 -1.60 9.70 0.96
CA LEU A 18 -1.49 11.16 0.96
C LEU A 18 -2.74 11.85 1.52
N ALA A 19 -3.91 11.22 1.40
CA ALA A 19 -5.16 11.65 2.03
C ALA A 19 -5.24 11.27 3.53
N GLY A 20 -4.29 10.47 4.04
CA GLY A 20 -4.31 9.94 5.40
C GLY A 20 -5.35 8.83 5.62
N ASN A 21 -5.75 8.14 4.55
CA ASN A 21 -6.73 7.06 4.59
C ASN A 21 -6.06 5.71 4.86
N TYR A 22 -6.84 4.80 5.43
CA TYR A 22 -6.42 3.42 5.66
C TYR A 22 -6.33 2.63 4.34
N ILE A 23 -5.29 1.80 4.20
CA ILE A 23 -5.06 0.98 3.01
C ILE A 23 -5.57 -0.44 3.24
N ALA A 24 -6.64 -0.83 2.55
CA ALA A 24 -7.18 -2.18 2.58
C ALA A 24 -6.64 -3.05 1.42
N ILE A 25 -6.81 -4.37 1.52
CA ILE A 25 -6.37 -5.32 0.48
C ILE A 25 -6.87 -4.98 -0.93
N LYS A 26 -8.10 -4.50 -1.07
CA LYS A 26 -8.65 -4.15 -2.39
C LYS A 26 -7.94 -2.96 -3.04
N ASP A 27 -7.30 -2.11 -2.22
CA ASP A 27 -6.66 -0.88 -2.66
C ASP A 27 -5.29 -1.14 -3.29
N ILE A 28 -4.68 -2.29 -2.98
CA ILE A 28 -3.38 -2.71 -3.52
C ILE A 28 -3.50 -3.55 -4.79
N ARG A 29 -4.71 -3.90 -5.22
CA ARG A 29 -4.95 -4.83 -6.34
C ARG A 29 -4.20 -4.41 -7.61
N ASP A 30 -4.24 -3.13 -7.92
CA ASP A 30 -3.68 -2.60 -9.16
C ASP A 30 -2.20 -2.20 -8.98
N ALA A 31 -1.77 -1.93 -7.74
CA ALA A 31 -0.39 -1.58 -7.38
C ALA A 31 0.52 -2.83 -7.29
N ASP A 32 0.04 -3.91 -6.69
CA ASP A 32 0.70 -5.21 -6.63
C ASP A 32 -0.33 -6.36 -6.77
N PRO A 33 -0.63 -6.76 -8.01
CA PRO A 33 -1.57 -7.86 -8.28
C PRO A 33 -1.13 -9.21 -7.71
N TYR A 34 0.18 -9.43 -7.56
CA TYR A 34 0.73 -10.69 -7.05
C TYR A 34 0.54 -10.80 -5.54
N LEU A 35 0.87 -9.75 -4.80
CA LEU A 35 0.63 -9.69 -3.35
C LEU A 35 -0.87 -9.72 -3.05
N TYR A 36 -1.69 -8.99 -3.83
CA TYR A 36 -3.15 -9.07 -3.73
C TYR A 36 -3.66 -10.51 -3.86
N THR A 37 -3.23 -11.21 -4.90
CA THR A 37 -3.64 -12.60 -5.17
C THR A 37 -3.18 -13.54 -4.06
N SER A 38 -1.94 -13.40 -3.60
CA SER A 38 -1.39 -14.22 -2.50
C SER A 38 -2.15 -14.01 -1.19
N CYS A 39 -2.45 -12.76 -0.83
CA CYS A 39 -3.26 -12.44 0.33
C CYS A 39 -4.68 -13.03 0.20
N LYS A 40 -5.30 -12.95 -0.97
CA LYS A 40 -6.61 -13.57 -1.22
C LYS A 40 -6.57 -15.09 -1.07
N GLN A 41 -5.51 -15.76 -1.52
CA GLN A 41 -5.34 -17.21 -1.32
C GLN A 41 -5.26 -17.58 0.16
N ILE A 42 -4.58 -16.78 0.98
CA ILE A 42 -4.50 -17.00 2.44
C ILE A 42 -5.88 -16.81 3.08
N LEU A 43 -6.60 -15.75 2.70
CA LEU A 43 -7.95 -15.47 3.22
C LEU A 43 -8.99 -16.51 2.81
N ASP A 44 -8.86 -17.08 1.62
CA ASP A 44 -9.84 -18.03 1.07
C ASP A 44 -9.43 -19.50 1.32
N MET A 45 -8.29 -19.73 1.99
CA MET A 45 -7.78 -21.06 2.29
C MET A 45 -8.74 -21.86 3.17
N ASP A 46 -8.78 -23.17 2.96
CA ASP A 46 -9.50 -24.07 3.85
C ASP A 46 -8.96 -24.00 5.28
N ALA A 47 -9.86 -24.02 6.27
CA ALA A 47 -9.51 -23.84 7.67
C ALA A 47 -8.65 -24.99 8.21
N ASP A 48 -8.93 -26.23 7.82
CA ASP A 48 -8.16 -27.39 8.30
C ASP A 48 -6.74 -27.36 7.72
N LEU A 49 -6.59 -26.92 6.46
CA LEU A 49 -5.28 -26.76 5.83
C LEU A 49 -4.42 -25.68 6.49
N ILE A 50 -4.98 -24.50 6.75
CA ILE A 50 -4.21 -23.41 7.37
C ILE A 50 -3.92 -23.70 8.85
N ASP A 51 -4.85 -24.33 9.57
CA ASP A 51 -4.67 -24.70 10.98
C ASP A 51 -3.67 -25.86 11.18
N SER A 52 -3.41 -26.65 10.13
CA SER A 52 -2.38 -27.69 10.13
C SER A 52 -0.94 -27.15 10.10
N ASP A 53 -0.76 -25.83 9.94
CA ASP A 53 0.53 -25.15 9.81
C ASP A 53 1.40 -25.68 8.64
N ALA A 54 0.77 -26.31 7.64
CA ALA A 54 1.47 -26.92 6.50
C ALA A 54 2.26 -25.90 5.65
N LEU A 55 1.90 -24.61 5.71
CA LEU A 55 2.57 -23.53 4.99
C LEU A 55 3.69 -22.85 5.80
N GLY A 56 3.79 -23.12 7.11
CA GLY A 56 4.77 -22.50 7.98
C GLY A 56 4.69 -20.97 8.03
N LEU A 57 3.50 -20.41 7.82
CA LEU A 57 3.30 -18.96 7.84
C LEU A 57 3.30 -18.46 9.28
N THR A 58 4.11 -17.45 9.54
CA THR A 58 4.12 -16.72 10.82
C THR A 58 3.92 -15.23 10.56
N PHE A 59 3.71 -14.43 11.61
CA PHE A 59 3.50 -12.98 11.50
C PHE A 59 4.81 -12.24 11.21
N VAL A 60 5.43 -12.57 10.08
CA VAL A 60 6.66 -11.97 9.57
C VAL A 60 6.55 -11.70 8.08
N ARG A 61 7.34 -10.72 7.61
CA ARG A 61 7.58 -10.45 6.20
C ARG A 61 9.06 -10.57 5.89
N GLU A 62 9.38 -11.26 4.80
CA GLU A 62 10.74 -11.26 4.25
C GLU A 62 10.95 -10.03 3.36
N VAL A 63 12.06 -9.35 3.55
CA VAL A 63 12.43 -8.14 2.82
C VAL A 63 13.80 -8.34 2.22
N GLU A 64 13.93 -8.12 0.92
CA GLU A 64 15.23 -8.07 0.26
C GLU A 64 15.63 -6.60 0.08
N GLU A 65 16.69 -6.19 0.76
CA GLU A 65 17.20 -4.82 0.73
C GLU A 65 18.70 -4.84 0.45
N LEU A 66 19.12 -4.22 -0.65
CA LEU A 66 20.52 -4.15 -1.07
C LEU A 66 21.21 -5.54 -1.15
N GLY A 67 20.47 -6.56 -1.59
CA GLY A 67 20.94 -7.95 -1.69
C GLY A 67 20.98 -8.71 -0.37
N GLN A 68 20.50 -8.12 0.73
CA GLN A 68 20.37 -8.80 2.03
C GLN A 68 18.92 -9.14 2.30
N ARG A 69 18.67 -10.40 2.68
CA ARG A 69 17.35 -10.82 3.18
C ARG A 69 17.24 -10.53 4.66
N LYS A 70 16.19 -9.80 5.03
CA LYS A 70 15.82 -9.46 6.40
C LYS A 70 14.43 -10.00 6.68
N VAL A 71 14.18 -10.33 7.93
CA VAL A 71 12.85 -10.74 8.41
C VAL A 71 12.33 -9.64 9.33
N VAL A 72 11.16 -9.10 9.02
CA VAL A 72 10.46 -8.09 9.81
C VAL A 72 9.28 -8.75 10.51
N GLU A 73 9.21 -8.66 11.84
CA GLU A 73 8.03 -9.11 12.57
C GLU A 73 6.89 -8.10 12.39
N LEU A 74 5.73 -8.57 11.92
CA LEU A 74 4.55 -7.74 11.68
C LEU A 74 3.85 -7.30 12.97
N CYS A 75 4.10 -8.02 14.06
CA CYS A 75 3.67 -7.68 15.41
C CYS A 75 4.67 -8.23 16.44
N PRO A 76 4.69 -7.73 17.69
CA PRO A 76 5.60 -8.24 18.71
C PRO A 76 5.50 -9.76 18.90
N GLY A 77 6.61 -10.47 18.73
CA GLY A 77 6.66 -11.94 18.85
C GLY A 77 6.10 -12.67 17.62
N GLY A 78 5.89 -11.96 16.51
CA GLY A 78 5.21 -12.46 15.32
C GLY A 78 5.88 -13.68 14.69
N LYS A 79 7.20 -13.80 14.80
CA LYS A 79 7.96 -14.97 14.33
C LYS A 79 7.56 -16.30 14.97
N ASN A 80 6.96 -16.26 16.17
CA ASN A 80 6.53 -17.44 16.91
C ASN A 80 5.01 -17.61 16.88
N LEU A 81 4.30 -16.72 16.17
CA LEU A 81 2.85 -16.73 16.04
C LEU A 81 2.49 -17.30 14.67
N ALA A 82 2.04 -18.55 14.63
CA ALA A 82 1.56 -19.19 13.41
C ALA A 82 0.26 -18.53 12.91
N VAL A 83 0.15 -18.40 11.59
CA VAL A 83 -1.08 -17.98 10.92
C VAL A 83 -2.05 -19.15 10.89
N ASN A 84 -3.30 -18.89 11.26
CA ASN A 84 -4.38 -19.86 11.35
C ASN A 84 -5.70 -19.22 10.91
N SER A 85 -6.75 -20.03 10.83
CA SER A 85 -8.09 -19.65 10.38
C SER A 85 -8.69 -18.48 11.16
N LYS A 86 -8.31 -18.31 12.44
CA LYS A 86 -8.84 -17.27 13.33
C LYS A 86 -8.07 -15.96 13.25
N ASN A 87 -6.82 -15.96 12.78
CA ASN A 87 -5.95 -14.78 12.79
C ASN A 87 -5.47 -14.36 11.38
N ARG A 88 -5.79 -15.11 10.32
CA ARG A 88 -5.38 -14.82 8.94
C ARG A 88 -5.78 -13.45 8.44
N ASP A 89 -6.97 -12.95 8.81
CA ASP A 89 -7.41 -11.60 8.45
C ASP A 89 -6.46 -10.55 9.01
N LYS A 90 -6.07 -10.70 10.27
CA LYS A 90 -5.12 -9.82 10.93
C LYS A 90 -3.71 -9.94 10.33
N TYR A 91 -3.29 -11.16 9.98
CA TYR A 91 -2.01 -11.37 9.31
C TYR A 91 -1.95 -10.58 7.99
N VAL A 92 -2.96 -10.75 7.13
CA VAL A 92 -3.04 -10.07 5.84
C VAL A 92 -3.11 -8.55 6.00
N ASP A 93 -3.91 -8.08 6.95
CA ASP A 93 -4.03 -6.66 7.27
C ASP A 93 -2.68 -6.04 7.67
N LEU A 94 -1.96 -6.67 8.61
CA LEU A 94 -0.64 -6.21 9.03
C LEU A 94 0.41 -6.31 7.91
N LEU A 95 0.34 -7.35 7.07
CA LEU A 95 1.24 -7.51 5.92
C LEU A 95 1.08 -6.34 4.94
N ILE A 96 -0.17 -5.92 4.67
CA ILE A 96 -0.48 -4.78 3.82
C ILE A 96 -0.02 -3.47 4.46
N GLN A 97 -0.32 -3.26 5.75
CA GLN A 97 0.11 -2.06 6.47
C GLN A 97 1.64 -1.93 6.51
N ASP A 98 2.36 -3.03 6.73
CA ASP A 98 3.82 -3.00 6.73
C ASP A 98 4.37 -2.71 5.32
N HIS A 99 3.90 -3.45 4.32
CA HIS A 99 4.42 -3.35 2.96
C HIS A 99 4.11 -2.00 2.30
N PHE A 100 2.86 -1.53 2.34
CA PHE A 100 2.46 -0.32 1.62
C PHE A 100 2.54 0.96 2.44
N VAL A 101 2.49 0.90 3.78
CA VAL A 101 2.39 2.12 4.61
C VAL A 101 3.64 2.33 5.44
N THR A 102 4.00 1.36 6.27
CA THR A 102 5.08 1.54 7.26
C THR A 102 6.44 1.57 6.57
N SER A 103 6.69 0.65 5.63
CA SER A 103 7.99 0.50 4.97
C SER A 103 8.41 1.69 4.10
N ILE A 104 7.45 2.51 3.67
CA ILE A 104 7.68 3.69 2.83
C ILE A 104 7.29 5.01 3.51
N SER A 105 6.99 4.98 4.81
CA SER A 105 6.41 6.12 5.54
C SER A 105 7.30 7.37 5.50
N GLU A 106 8.62 7.22 5.53
CA GLU A 106 9.57 8.33 5.44
C GLU A 106 9.54 9.00 4.05
N GLN A 107 9.51 8.18 2.99
CA GLN A 107 9.45 8.64 1.60
C GLN A 107 8.11 9.35 1.32
N VAL A 108 7.01 8.78 1.80
CA VAL A 108 5.66 9.38 1.71
C VAL A 108 5.63 10.72 2.46
N SER A 109 6.20 10.79 3.66
CA SER A 109 6.30 12.04 4.44
C SER A 109 7.10 13.12 3.71
N HIS A 110 8.25 12.76 3.13
CA HIS A 110 9.05 13.69 2.33
C HIS A 110 8.33 14.16 1.07
N PHE A 111 7.65 13.25 0.36
CA PHE A 111 6.83 13.59 -0.79
C PHE A 111 5.70 14.56 -0.41
N ALA A 112 4.94 14.24 0.64
CA ALA A 112 3.84 15.06 1.13
C ALA A 112 4.31 16.47 1.53
N LYS A 113 5.48 16.57 2.17
CA LYS A 113 6.11 17.84 2.52
C LYS A 113 6.48 18.65 1.28
N GLY A 114 7.14 18.04 0.29
CA GLY A 114 7.49 18.72 -0.96
C GLY A 114 6.24 19.22 -1.71
N PHE A 115 5.17 18.43 -1.72
CA PHE A 115 3.90 18.82 -2.32
C PHE A 115 3.24 19.98 -1.56
N ALA A 116 3.24 19.95 -0.23
CA ALA A 116 2.76 21.02 0.63
C ALA A 116 3.51 22.36 0.39
N ASP A 117 4.83 22.30 0.20
CA ASP A 117 5.66 23.46 -0.09
C ASP A 117 5.26 24.11 -1.44
N ILE A 118 4.91 23.31 -2.45
CA ILE A 118 4.38 23.80 -3.74
C ILE A 118 3.03 24.50 -3.56
N LEU A 119 2.14 23.92 -2.72
CA LEU A 119 0.84 24.52 -2.40
C LEU A 119 0.94 25.77 -1.50
N SER A 120 2.14 26.12 -1.03
CA SER A 120 2.40 27.22 -0.08
C SER A 120 1.63 27.11 1.24
N ASN A 121 1.11 25.91 1.58
CA ASN A 121 0.34 25.68 2.80
C ASN A 121 0.33 24.20 3.21
N SER A 122 1.11 23.87 4.23
CA SER A 122 1.25 22.50 4.75
C SER A 122 -0.02 21.92 5.38
N LYS A 123 -0.94 22.76 5.87
CA LYS A 123 -2.22 22.27 6.41
C LYS A 123 -3.21 21.90 5.33
N LEU A 124 -3.05 22.39 4.10
CA LEU A 124 -3.99 22.13 3.01
C LEU A 124 -3.68 20.85 2.24
N GLN A 125 -2.49 20.28 2.35
CA GLN A 125 -2.11 19.11 1.55
C GLN A 125 -3.03 17.91 1.81
N GLN A 126 -3.24 17.55 3.07
CA GLN A 126 -4.12 16.42 3.39
C GLN A 126 -5.58 16.70 2.98
N TYR A 127 -6.10 17.90 3.26
CA TYR A 127 -7.44 18.29 2.83
C TYR A 127 -7.59 18.30 1.31
N PHE A 128 -6.56 18.70 0.58
CA PHE A 128 -6.53 18.68 -0.88
C PHE A 128 -6.72 17.25 -1.39
N PHE A 129 -5.93 16.28 -0.91
CA PHE A 129 -6.09 14.88 -1.30
C PHE A 129 -7.42 14.26 -0.81
N GLN A 130 -7.96 14.70 0.33
CA GLN A 130 -9.28 14.27 0.80
C GLN A 130 -10.45 14.84 -0.01
N SER A 131 -10.24 15.98 -0.67
CA SER A 131 -11.28 16.67 -1.46
C SER A 131 -11.35 16.22 -2.92
N LEU A 132 -10.42 15.37 -3.34
CA LEU A 132 -10.30 14.89 -4.72
C LEU A 132 -10.59 13.40 -4.79
N ASP A 133 -11.08 12.96 -5.94
CA ASP A 133 -10.98 11.57 -6.34
C ASP A 133 -9.64 11.34 -7.07
N LEU A 134 -9.19 10.08 -7.12
CA LEU A 134 -7.94 9.72 -7.80
C LEU A 134 -7.94 10.15 -9.27
N GLU A 135 -9.08 10.01 -9.95
CA GLU A 135 -9.26 10.39 -11.35
C GLU A 135 -9.09 11.90 -11.58
N ASP A 136 -9.50 12.72 -10.61
CA ASP A 136 -9.30 14.17 -10.67
C ASP A 136 -7.81 14.52 -10.60
N LEU A 137 -7.08 13.87 -9.69
CA LEU A 137 -5.64 14.09 -9.55
C LEU A 137 -4.88 13.65 -10.80
N ASP A 138 -5.20 12.48 -11.35
CA ASP A 138 -4.60 12.00 -12.59
C ASP A 138 -4.89 12.95 -13.76
N THR A 139 -6.10 13.48 -13.84
CA THR A 139 -6.47 14.50 -14.84
C THR A 139 -5.66 15.77 -14.66
N MET A 140 -5.48 16.25 -13.42
CA MET A 140 -4.67 17.44 -13.12
C MET A 140 -3.21 17.24 -13.52
N LEU A 141 -2.65 16.06 -13.29
CA LEU A 141 -1.26 15.73 -13.59
C LEU A 141 -1.03 15.29 -15.04
N HIS A 142 -2.11 15.14 -15.81
CA HIS A 142 -2.11 14.55 -17.15
C HIS A 142 -1.57 13.09 -17.15
N GLY A 143 -1.79 12.38 -16.04
CA GLY A 143 -1.33 11.01 -15.77
C GLY A 143 -2.12 9.92 -16.47
N SER A 144 -3.34 10.23 -16.94
CA SER A 144 -4.07 9.39 -17.89
C SER A 144 -4.26 10.14 -19.19
N VAL A 145 -3.28 10.02 -20.10
CA VAL A 145 -3.62 10.11 -21.51
C VAL A 145 -4.39 8.83 -21.79
N ALA A 146 -5.72 8.90 -21.74
CA ALA A 146 -6.51 7.95 -22.50
C ALA A 146 -5.92 7.98 -23.91
N MET A 147 -5.18 6.93 -24.28
CA MET A 147 -4.82 6.67 -25.65
C MET A 147 -6.15 6.42 -26.37
N PHE A 148 -6.83 7.49 -26.76
CA PHE A 148 -7.69 7.47 -27.93
C PHE A 148 -6.76 7.32 -29.13
N SER A 149 -6.30 6.09 -29.34
CA SER A 149 -5.79 5.64 -30.63
C SER A 149 -6.98 5.08 -31.39
N LEU A 150 -7.22 5.67 -32.56
CA LEU A 150 -8.27 5.37 -33.55
C LEU A 150 -8.49 3.88 -33.84
#